data_AF-A0A429JLF6-F1
#
_entry.id   AF-A0A429JLF6-F1
#
_cell.length_a   1.000
_cell.length_b   1.000
_cell.length_c   1.000
_cell.angle_alpha   90.00
_cell.angle_beta   90.00
_cell.angle_gamma   90.00
#
_symmetry.space_group_name_H-M   'P 1'
#
loop_
_entity.id
_entity.type
_entity.pdbx_description
1 polymer ?
#
loop_
_entity_poly.entity_id
_entity_poly.type
_entity_poly.pdbx_seq_one_letter_code
_entity_poly.pdbx_strand_id
1 'polypeptide(L)'
;MTCGVLAGASAVAGTAPAWADAPGGVPAAHSGTFAQDSDAAALMTAEAAERARKEVLGYAMTNPYAEVRMSAWNALRSDDPQAIEKWLAPDGGYAFARTRARSVRARNKAYIERVIRTHPASYSPVVRAAAEEALRGSFDEQAEFVRTGYAEAQKRDRAKRDASAQHKQKVAAAAREYVSRLAEEDPGEQVRTAARWALRPGATDDDIAEFYGYGWASGATLDLESHRSRIADEETLRHDKLTRLLRVAVAAEEAIKGAADAAQARANAERAWEAVAGHADAARKAWLAEQAAAETQSKNWRAIAEKAKTSADDLWKNIAGPAAATGDAWAKEQAGAVESAAFWQNMFDRAMEGQTRVKG
;
A
#
# COMPACT_ATOMS: atom_id res chain seq x y z
N MET A 1 29.53 -28.25 -43.40
CA MET A 1 30.52 -29.13 -42.75
C MET A 1 29.82 -29.77 -41.56
N THR A 2 28.93 -30.78 -41.66
CA THR A 2 28.93 -32.05 -42.41
C THR A 2 30.21 -32.85 -42.25
N CYS A 3 30.14 -33.88 -41.39
CA CYS A 3 30.69 -35.22 -41.61
C CYS A 3 29.93 -36.21 -40.71
N GLY A 4 29.23 -37.15 -41.33
CA GLY A 4 28.62 -38.31 -40.67
C GLY A 4 29.36 -39.59 -41.04
N VAL A 5 29.06 -40.69 -40.34
CA VAL A 5 29.31 -42.06 -40.82
C VAL A 5 28.14 -42.94 -40.42
N LEU A 6 27.68 -43.72 -41.40
CA LEU A 6 26.56 -44.65 -41.42
C LEU A 6 27.04 -46.11 -41.29
N ALA A 7 26.07 -46.99 -40.99
CA ALA A 7 25.99 -48.42 -41.29
C ALA A 7 26.76 -49.38 -40.35
N GLY A 8 26.24 -50.55 -40.00
CA GLY A 8 25.02 -51.23 -40.39
C GLY A 8 24.94 -52.57 -39.65
N ALA A 9 23.76 -52.93 -39.16
CA ALA A 9 23.48 -54.22 -38.57
C ALA A 9 23.23 -55.26 -39.68
N SER A 10 23.78 -56.46 -39.51
CA SER A 10 23.37 -57.66 -40.24
C SER A 10 23.44 -58.82 -39.26
N ALA A 11 22.30 -59.43 -38.99
CA ALA A 11 22.18 -60.68 -38.26
C ALA A 11 21.62 -61.72 -39.23
N VAL A 12 22.28 -62.86 -39.40
CA VAL A 12 21.63 -64.15 -39.72
C VAL A 12 22.53 -65.29 -39.28
N ALA A 13 21.93 -66.24 -38.54
CA ALA A 13 22.09 -67.70 -38.64
C ALA A 13 22.14 -68.33 -37.25
N GLY A 14 20.97 -68.76 -36.77
CA GLY A 14 20.87 -69.65 -35.64
C GLY A 14 21.19 -71.10 -36.04
N THR A 15 21.36 -71.95 -35.04
CA THR A 15 20.83 -73.32 -35.02
C THR A 15 20.85 -73.79 -33.57
N ALA A 16 19.66 -73.96 -32.99
CA ALA A 16 19.46 -74.80 -31.81
C ALA A 16 19.49 -76.28 -32.25
N PRO A 17 19.75 -77.21 -31.34
CA PRO A 17 18.65 -77.90 -30.65
C PRO A 17 18.97 -78.08 -29.14
N ALA A 18 18.19 -78.68 -28.25
CA ALA A 18 16.77 -78.96 -28.02
C ALA A 18 16.77 -80.02 -26.88
N TRP A 19 16.26 -79.62 -25.70
CA TRP A 19 15.64 -80.45 -24.64
C TRP A 19 16.44 -81.60 -23.98
N ALA A 20 16.83 -81.43 -22.70
CA ALA A 20 16.42 -82.25 -21.55
C ALA A 20 17.16 -81.86 -20.24
N ASP A 21 16.47 -82.10 -19.12
CA ASP A 21 16.91 -82.19 -17.71
C ASP A 21 16.94 -80.93 -16.81
N ALA A 22 15.96 -80.91 -15.88
CA ALA A 22 15.96 -80.22 -14.58
C ALA A 22 16.92 -80.94 -13.58
N PRO A 23 17.14 -80.51 -12.31
CA PRO A 23 16.49 -79.45 -11.51
C PRO A 23 17.46 -78.56 -10.68
N GLY A 24 16.98 -77.44 -10.13
CA GLY A 24 17.73 -76.70 -9.11
C GLY A 24 17.07 -75.39 -8.72
N GLY A 25 16.45 -75.36 -7.54
CA GLY A 25 15.67 -74.23 -7.04
C GLY A 25 16.47 -72.93 -6.94
N VAL A 26 15.83 -71.83 -7.32
CA VAL A 26 16.23 -70.47 -6.98
C VAL A 26 15.11 -69.89 -6.12
N PRO A 27 15.41 -69.35 -4.94
CA PRO A 27 14.41 -68.99 -3.94
C PRO A 27 13.53 -67.84 -4.44
N ALA A 28 12.27 -67.84 -4.00
CA ALA A 28 11.38 -66.70 -4.11
C ALA A 28 12.05 -65.46 -3.47
N ALA A 29 12.59 -64.59 -4.33
CA ALA A 29 13.09 -63.29 -3.93
C ALA A 29 11.90 -62.41 -3.57
N HIS A 30 11.52 -62.45 -2.28
CA HIS A 30 11.14 -61.33 -1.43
C HIS A 30 10.73 -60.07 -2.20
N SER A 31 9.53 -60.08 -2.77
CA SER A 31 8.86 -58.87 -3.28
C SER A 31 8.17 -58.08 -2.16
N GLY A 32 8.34 -58.49 -0.89
CA GLY A 32 7.61 -57.93 0.26
C GLY A 32 8.17 -56.62 0.81
N THR A 33 9.46 -56.33 0.63
CA THR A 33 10.09 -55.17 1.30
C THR A 33 9.73 -53.84 0.62
N PHE A 34 9.73 -53.77 -0.72
CA PHE A 34 9.34 -52.56 -1.45
C PHE A 34 7.83 -52.25 -1.37
N ALA A 35 6.98 -53.29 -1.25
CA ALA A 35 5.53 -53.12 -1.10
C ALA A 35 5.14 -52.67 0.32
N GLN A 36 5.80 -53.21 1.37
CA GLN A 36 5.60 -52.74 2.75
C GLN A 36 6.08 -51.30 2.96
N ASP A 37 7.20 -50.90 2.35
CA ASP A 37 7.72 -49.53 2.46
C ASP A 37 6.83 -48.52 1.73
N SER A 38 6.23 -48.89 0.58
CA SER A 38 5.25 -48.04 -0.12
C SER A 38 3.94 -47.89 0.64
N ASP A 39 3.47 -48.95 1.29
CA ASP A 39 2.24 -48.93 2.10
C ASP A 39 2.43 -48.10 3.37
N ALA A 40 3.60 -48.18 4.01
CA ALA A 40 3.95 -47.34 5.16
C ALA A 40 4.05 -45.85 4.78
N ALA A 41 4.69 -45.51 3.65
CA ALA A 41 4.77 -44.14 3.16
C ALA A 41 3.40 -43.55 2.77
N ALA A 42 2.52 -44.37 2.19
CA ALA A 42 1.14 -43.98 1.87
C ALA A 42 0.31 -43.71 3.14
N LEU A 43 0.42 -44.56 4.16
CA LEU A 43 -0.24 -44.36 5.45
C LEU A 43 0.23 -43.08 6.15
N MET A 44 1.55 -42.84 6.19
CA MET A 44 2.12 -41.61 6.77
C MET A 44 1.62 -40.35 6.04
N THR A 45 1.50 -40.42 4.72
CA THR A 45 0.98 -39.31 3.89
C THR A 45 -0.51 -39.05 4.17
N ALA A 46 -1.31 -40.11 4.30
CA ALA A 46 -2.72 -40.01 4.64
C ALA A 46 -2.94 -39.42 6.04
N GLU A 47 -2.15 -39.85 7.03
CA GLU A 47 -2.20 -39.31 8.39
C GLU A 47 -1.79 -37.83 8.42
N ALA A 48 -0.74 -37.46 7.69
CA ALA A 48 -0.31 -36.07 7.56
C ALA A 48 -1.40 -35.20 6.91
N ALA A 49 -2.08 -35.70 5.87
CA ALA A 49 -3.18 -35.00 5.22
C ALA A 49 -4.39 -34.83 6.15
N GLU A 50 -4.75 -35.85 6.95
CA GLU A 50 -5.83 -35.76 7.92
C GLU A 50 -5.51 -34.74 9.03
N ARG A 51 -4.27 -34.77 9.54
CA ARG A 51 -3.78 -33.80 10.53
C ARG A 51 -3.82 -32.37 9.99
N ALA A 52 -3.33 -32.16 8.77
CA ALA A 52 -3.38 -30.87 8.10
C ALA A 52 -4.83 -30.38 7.96
N ARG A 53 -5.77 -31.24 7.57
CA ARG A 53 -7.19 -30.90 7.48
C ARG A 53 -7.79 -30.49 8.83
N LYS A 54 -7.46 -31.22 9.91
CA LYS A 54 -7.90 -30.88 11.28
C LYS A 54 -7.34 -29.52 11.73
N GLU A 55 -6.09 -29.23 11.40
CA GLU A 55 -5.46 -27.95 11.71
C GLU A 55 -6.13 -26.78 10.98
N VAL A 56 -6.37 -26.92 9.66
CA VAL A 56 -7.10 -25.91 8.88
C VAL A 56 -8.52 -25.71 9.41
N LEU A 57 -9.22 -26.77 9.81
CA LEU A 57 -10.52 -26.67 10.47
C LEU A 57 -10.45 -25.90 11.79
N GLY A 58 -9.40 -26.13 12.59
CA GLY A 58 -9.13 -25.36 13.80
C GLY A 58 -9.03 -23.86 13.52
N TYR A 59 -8.29 -23.48 12.47
CA TYR A 59 -8.22 -22.09 12.04
C TYR A 59 -9.55 -21.55 11.51
N ALA A 60 -10.30 -22.33 10.73
CA ALA A 60 -11.60 -21.94 10.20
C ALA A 60 -12.61 -21.60 11.30
N MET A 61 -12.55 -22.31 12.43
CA MET A 61 -13.48 -22.18 13.55
C MET A 61 -13.08 -21.10 14.56
N THR A 62 -11.80 -21.03 14.90
CA THR A 62 -11.36 -20.31 16.11
C THR A 62 -10.44 -19.12 15.85
N ASN A 63 -9.92 -18.96 14.63
CA ASN A 63 -8.95 -17.91 14.36
C ASN A 63 -9.59 -16.51 14.59
N PRO A 64 -8.92 -15.58 15.29
CA PRO A 64 -9.49 -14.26 15.59
C PRO A 64 -9.67 -13.37 14.34
N TYR A 65 -9.04 -13.70 13.21
CA TYR A 65 -9.16 -12.95 11.97
C TYR A 65 -10.24 -13.57 11.07
N ALA A 66 -11.29 -12.81 10.76
CA ALA A 66 -12.38 -13.26 9.89
C ALA A 66 -11.87 -13.66 8.50
N GLU A 67 -10.89 -12.95 7.95
CA GLU A 67 -10.27 -13.25 6.65
C GLU A 67 -9.54 -14.60 6.67
N VAL A 68 -8.89 -14.95 7.80
CA VAL A 68 -8.23 -16.25 7.95
C VAL A 68 -9.27 -17.35 8.09
N ARG A 69 -10.34 -17.13 8.87
CA ARG A 69 -11.45 -18.09 8.98
C ARG A 69 -12.08 -18.37 7.62
N MET A 70 -12.41 -17.32 6.86
CA MET A 70 -13.00 -17.44 5.52
C MET A 70 -12.05 -18.12 4.54
N SER A 71 -10.76 -17.78 4.56
CA SER A 71 -9.76 -18.42 3.70
C SER A 71 -9.59 -19.90 4.02
N ALA A 72 -9.57 -20.28 5.30
CA ALA A 72 -9.51 -21.68 5.72
C ALA A 72 -10.76 -22.46 5.28
N TRP A 73 -11.96 -21.88 5.42
CA TRP A 73 -13.19 -22.48 4.89
C TRP A 73 -13.19 -22.64 3.38
N ASN A 74 -12.53 -21.75 2.64
CA ASN A 74 -12.37 -21.90 1.20
C ASN A 74 -11.41 -23.04 0.85
N ALA A 75 -10.29 -23.19 1.58
CA ALA A 75 -9.38 -24.30 1.38
C ALA A 75 -10.04 -25.66 1.69
N LEU A 76 -10.83 -25.75 2.75
CA LEU A 76 -11.55 -26.97 3.16
C LEU A 76 -12.67 -27.39 2.21
N ARG A 77 -13.25 -26.44 1.47
CA ARG A 77 -14.33 -26.67 0.49
C ARG A 77 -13.85 -26.73 -0.95
N SER A 78 -12.54 -26.58 -1.18
CA SER A 78 -11.95 -26.61 -2.50
C SER A 78 -11.95 -28.03 -3.08
N ASP A 79 -12.23 -28.15 -4.37
CA ASP A 79 -12.10 -29.42 -5.11
C ASP A 79 -10.63 -29.75 -5.47
N ASP A 80 -9.71 -28.78 -5.34
CA ASP A 80 -8.27 -29.01 -5.52
C ASP A 80 -7.73 -29.87 -4.35
N PRO A 81 -7.22 -31.09 -4.61
CA PRO A 81 -6.70 -31.98 -3.57
C PRO A 81 -5.47 -31.41 -2.84
N GLN A 82 -4.77 -30.44 -3.43
CA GLN A 82 -3.61 -29.76 -2.83
C GLN A 82 -3.99 -28.47 -2.09
N ALA A 83 -5.28 -28.10 -2.01
CA ALA A 83 -5.67 -26.80 -1.46
C ALA A 83 -5.23 -26.59 0.00
N ILE A 84 -5.33 -27.63 0.83
CA ILE A 84 -4.92 -27.60 2.23
C ILE A 84 -3.40 -27.44 2.35
N GLU A 85 -2.63 -28.18 1.55
CA GLU A 85 -1.17 -28.10 1.51
C GLU A 85 -0.71 -26.71 1.06
N LYS A 86 -1.24 -26.20 -0.04
CA LYS A 86 -0.98 -24.84 -0.55
C LYS A 86 -1.38 -23.76 0.45
N TRP A 87 -2.40 -24.02 1.27
CA TRP A 87 -2.84 -23.08 2.29
C TRP A 87 -1.86 -23.03 3.48
N LEU A 88 -1.33 -24.19 3.90
CA LEU A 88 -0.35 -24.30 4.99
C LEU A 88 1.09 -24.00 4.58
N ALA A 89 1.42 -24.05 3.29
CA ALA A 89 2.76 -23.79 2.78
C ALA A 89 3.34 -22.44 3.25
N PRO A 90 4.67 -22.31 3.39
CA PRO A 90 5.31 -21.02 3.56
C PRO A 90 4.86 -20.05 2.47
N ASP A 91 4.47 -18.84 2.86
CA ASP A 91 3.90 -17.81 1.98
C ASP A 91 2.61 -18.22 1.24
N GLY A 92 2.00 -19.33 1.65
CA GLY A 92 0.75 -19.85 1.13
C GLY A 92 -0.49 -19.13 1.66
N GLY A 93 -1.64 -19.81 1.54
CA GLY A 93 -2.96 -19.23 1.84
C GLY A 93 -3.11 -18.64 3.25
N TYR A 94 -2.55 -19.29 4.27
CA TYR A 94 -2.58 -18.78 5.65
C TYR A 94 -1.78 -17.49 5.78
N ALA A 95 -0.55 -17.46 5.27
CA ALA A 95 0.33 -16.29 5.34
C ALA A 95 -0.30 -15.09 4.61
N PHE A 96 -0.85 -15.33 3.42
CA PHE A 96 -1.58 -14.33 2.65
C PHE A 96 -2.82 -13.81 3.40
N ALA A 97 -3.66 -14.70 3.92
CA ALA A 97 -4.88 -14.33 4.65
C ALA A 97 -4.57 -13.53 5.92
N ARG A 98 -3.50 -13.90 6.65
CA ARG A 98 -3.04 -13.19 7.84
C ARG A 98 -2.55 -11.78 7.49
N THR A 99 -1.75 -11.63 6.43
CA THR A 99 -1.28 -10.32 5.96
C THR A 99 -2.46 -9.45 5.53
N ARG A 100 -3.40 -10.01 4.77
CA ARG A 100 -4.64 -9.32 4.38
C ARG A 100 -5.44 -8.87 5.60
N ALA A 101 -5.61 -9.74 6.59
CA ALA A 101 -6.36 -9.41 7.81
C ALA A 101 -5.73 -8.23 8.59
N ARG A 102 -4.39 -8.23 8.72
CA ARG A 102 -3.66 -7.11 9.32
C ARG A 102 -3.85 -5.81 8.54
N SER A 103 -3.78 -5.88 7.21
CA SER A 103 -4.01 -4.73 6.33
C SER A 103 -5.44 -4.20 6.44
N VAL A 104 -6.47 -5.07 6.44
CA VAL A 104 -7.88 -4.67 6.62
C VAL A 104 -8.06 -3.96 7.97
N ARG A 105 -7.53 -4.53 9.05
CA ARG A 105 -7.63 -3.89 10.39
C ARG A 105 -6.97 -2.52 10.43
N ALA A 106 -5.75 -2.40 9.89
CA ALA A 106 -5.06 -1.12 9.82
C ALA A 106 -5.87 -0.08 9.03
N ARG A 107 -6.46 -0.48 7.90
CA ARG A 107 -7.32 0.40 7.08
C ARG A 107 -8.60 0.80 7.80
N ASN A 108 -9.27 -0.13 8.48
CA ASN A 108 -10.49 0.16 9.23
C ASN A 108 -10.22 1.15 10.36
N LYS A 109 -9.15 0.93 11.13
CA LYS A 109 -8.73 1.85 12.18
C LYS A 109 -8.40 3.24 11.61
N ALA A 110 -7.60 3.32 10.54
CA ALA A 110 -7.25 4.59 9.91
C ALA A 110 -8.47 5.33 9.33
N TYR A 111 -9.46 4.58 8.82
CA TYR A 111 -10.74 5.15 8.38
C TYR A 111 -11.51 5.75 9.57
N ILE A 112 -11.63 5.04 10.69
CA ILE A 112 -12.32 5.51 11.89
C ILE A 112 -11.64 6.76 12.47
N GLU A 113 -10.32 6.75 12.61
CA GLU A 113 -9.54 7.91 13.09
C GLU A 113 -9.73 9.14 12.20
N ARG A 114 -9.84 8.93 10.88
CA ARG A 114 -10.15 10.00 9.93
C ARG A 114 -11.56 10.53 10.12
N VAL A 115 -12.56 9.65 10.25
CA VAL A 115 -13.95 10.07 10.52
C VAL A 115 -14.00 10.92 11.78
N ILE A 116 -13.37 10.47 12.86
CA ILE A 116 -13.21 11.25 14.10
C ILE A 116 -12.64 12.63 13.75
N ARG A 117 -11.46 12.70 13.13
CA ARG A 117 -10.79 13.97 12.81
C ARG A 117 -11.64 14.93 11.97
N THR A 118 -12.43 14.44 11.03
CA THR A 118 -13.13 15.28 10.04
C THR A 118 -14.59 15.59 10.38
N HIS A 119 -15.21 14.84 11.31
CA HIS A 119 -16.59 15.01 11.73
C HIS A 119 -16.64 15.67 13.12
N PRO A 120 -16.72 17.00 13.21
CA PRO A 120 -16.74 17.66 14.51
C PRO A 120 -18.03 17.32 15.27
N ALA A 121 -17.92 17.15 16.59
CA ALA A 121 -19.06 16.86 17.46
C ALA A 121 -20.15 17.95 17.41
N SER A 122 -19.78 19.19 17.07
CA SER A 122 -20.72 20.30 16.91
C SER A 122 -21.66 20.14 15.70
N TYR A 123 -21.26 19.39 14.67
CA TYR A 123 -22.04 19.23 13.44
C TYR A 123 -22.55 17.80 13.22
N SER A 124 -21.72 16.80 13.52
CA SER A 124 -22.02 15.37 13.35
C SER A 124 -21.79 14.59 14.66
N PRO A 125 -22.54 14.90 15.73
CA PRO A 125 -22.33 14.29 17.05
C PRO A 125 -22.56 12.77 17.06
N VAL A 126 -23.52 12.25 16.29
CA VAL A 126 -23.80 10.80 16.27
C VAL A 126 -22.71 10.06 15.51
N VAL A 127 -22.25 10.58 14.37
CA VAL A 127 -21.10 10.01 13.64
C VAL A 127 -19.84 10.03 14.50
N ARG A 128 -19.56 11.16 15.16
CA ARG A 128 -18.38 11.30 16.02
C ARG A 128 -18.40 10.30 17.18
N ALA A 129 -19.53 10.19 17.88
CA ALA A 129 -19.68 9.26 18.99
C ALA A 129 -19.56 7.79 18.53
N ALA A 130 -20.23 7.42 17.43
CA ALA A 130 -20.17 6.06 16.88
C ALA A 130 -18.74 5.69 16.43
N ALA A 131 -17.99 6.64 15.86
CA ALA A 131 -16.60 6.41 15.49
C ALA A 131 -15.69 6.26 16.72
N GLU A 132 -15.89 7.06 17.77
CA GLU A 132 -15.13 6.95 19.04
C GLU A 132 -15.45 5.67 19.82
N GLU A 133 -16.68 5.17 19.72
CA GLU A 133 -17.07 3.86 20.24
C GLU A 133 -16.40 2.74 19.44
N ALA A 134 -16.50 2.77 18.10
CA ALA A 134 -15.87 1.78 17.23
C ALA A 134 -14.34 1.73 17.40
N LEU A 135 -13.68 2.88 17.62
CA LEU A 135 -12.24 2.94 17.84
C LEU A 135 -11.80 2.23 19.14
N ARG A 136 -12.63 2.31 20.19
CA ARG A 136 -12.39 1.65 21.48
C ARG A 136 -12.82 0.19 21.48
N GLY A 137 -13.65 -0.21 20.52
CA GLY A 137 -14.13 -1.57 20.34
C GLY A 137 -13.12 -2.53 19.73
N SER A 138 -13.57 -3.77 19.61
CA SER A 138 -12.95 -4.89 18.91
C SER A 138 -12.80 -4.66 17.41
N PHE A 139 -12.01 -5.51 16.75
CA PHE A 139 -11.81 -5.44 15.31
C PHE A 139 -13.09 -5.70 14.50
N ASP A 140 -14.01 -6.50 15.04
CA ASP A 140 -15.30 -6.77 14.41
C ASP A 140 -16.20 -5.54 14.51
N GLU A 141 -16.20 -4.82 15.64
CA GLU A 141 -16.92 -3.55 15.80
C GLU A 141 -16.34 -2.46 14.88
N GLN A 142 -15.02 -2.40 14.72
CA GLN A 142 -14.39 -1.51 13.74
C GLN A 142 -14.81 -1.83 12.31
N ALA A 143 -14.84 -3.11 11.94
CA ALA A 143 -15.30 -3.54 10.61
C ALA A 143 -16.78 -3.23 10.39
N GLU A 144 -17.62 -3.43 11.41
CA GLU A 144 -19.05 -3.13 11.34
C GLU A 144 -19.32 -1.64 11.16
N PHE A 145 -18.59 -0.80 11.88
CA PHE A 145 -18.69 0.65 11.70
C PHE A 145 -18.33 1.07 10.26
N VAL A 146 -17.23 0.54 9.71
CA VAL A 146 -16.80 0.84 8.33
C VAL A 146 -17.84 0.36 7.30
N ARG A 147 -18.43 -0.82 7.53
CA ARG A 147 -19.34 -1.48 6.59
C ARG A 147 -20.69 -0.79 6.51
N THR A 148 -21.27 -0.43 7.66
CA THR A 148 -22.65 0.05 7.78
C THR A 148 -22.79 1.17 8.80
N GLY A 149 -22.09 1.08 9.93
CA GLY A 149 -22.30 1.98 11.06
C GLY A 149 -22.08 3.46 10.75
N TYR A 150 -21.09 3.80 9.91
CA TYR A 150 -20.85 5.17 9.48
C TYR A 150 -22.04 5.76 8.71
N ALA A 151 -22.51 5.06 7.68
CA ALA A 151 -23.63 5.52 6.85
C ALA A 151 -24.94 5.63 7.66
N GLU A 152 -25.16 4.72 8.61
CA GLU A 152 -26.30 4.81 9.52
C GLU A 152 -26.19 6.00 10.48
N ALA A 153 -25.01 6.25 11.03
CA ALA A 153 -24.78 7.39 11.90
C ALA A 153 -24.98 8.72 11.14
N GLN A 154 -24.52 8.82 9.89
CA GLN A 154 -24.76 9.99 9.04
C GLN A 154 -26.25 10.23 8.83
N LYS A 155 -27.04 9.18 8.56
CA LYS A 155 -28.51 9.30 8.42
C LYS A 155 -29.16 9.81 9.69
N ARG A 156 -28.72 9.33 10.87
CA ARG A 156 -29.24 9.79 12.17
C ARG A 156 -28.89 11.25 12.44
N ASP A 157 -27.67 11.66 12.13
CA ASP A 157 -27.26 13.07 12.26
C ASP A 157 -28.07 13.97 11.32
N ARG A 158 -28.27 13.56 10.06
CA ARG A 158 -29.12 14.30 9.11
C ARG A 158 -30.56 14.42 9.61
N ALA A 159 -31.18 13.32 10.04
CA ALA A 159 -32.54 13.34 10.57
C ALA A 159 -32.69 14.26 11.80
N LYS A 160 -31.68 14.33 12.67
CA LYS A 160 -31.67 15.26 13.82
C LYS A 160 -31.58 16.72 13.38
N ARG A 161 -30.78 17.01 12.35
CA ARG A 161 -30.69 18.35 11.75
C ARG A 161 -32.02 18.76 11.12
N ASP A 162 -32.65 17.88 10.35
CA ASP A 162 -33.91 18.15 9.67
C ASP A 162 -35.06 18.42 10.67
N ALA A 163 -35.06 17.70 11.80
CA ALA A 163 -36.04 17.88 12.87
C ALA A 163 -35.82 19.16 13.70
N SER A 164 -34.62 19.73 13.69
CA SER A 164 -34.29 20.95 14.43
C SER A 164 -34.53 22.19 13.60
N ALA A 165 -35.57 22.97 13.92
CA ALA A 165 -35.83 24.25 13.27
C ALA A 165 -34.66 25.25 13.40
N GLN A 166 -33.83 25.11 14.45
CA GLN A 166 -32.61 25.89 14.65
C GLN A 166 -31.44 25.46 13.74
N HIS A 167 -31.45 24.23 13.21
CA HIS A 167 -30.40 23.75 12.31
C HIS A 167 -30.73 23.98 10.82
N LYS A 168 -31.88 24.58 10.49
CA LYS A 168 -32.20 25.02 9.13
C LYS A 168 -31.27 26.18 8.73
N GLN A 169 -30.06 25.84 8.33
CA GLN A 169 -29.09 26.79 7.81
C GLN A 169 -29.60 27.27 6.45
N LYS A 170 -29.91 28.57 6.36
CA LYS A 170 -30.10 29.20 5.05
C LYS A 170 -28.73 29.30 4.41
N VAL A 171 -28.49 28.53 3.36
CA VAL A 171 -27.26 28.66 2.58
C VAL A 171 -27.35 29.95 1.78
N ALA A 172 -26.50 30.92 2.11
CA ALA A 172 -26.40 32.15 1.32
C ALA A 172 -25.90 31.82 -0.09
N ALA A 173 -26.34 32.58 -1.10
CA ALA A 173 -25.88 32.43 -2.48
C ALA A 173 -24.34 32.44 -2.59
N ALA A 174 -23.67 33.25 -1.76
CA ALA A 174 -22.22 33.32 -1.66
C ALA A 174 -21.55 32.02 -1.19
N ALA A 175 -22.20 31.23 -0.31
CA ALA A 175 -21.68 29.94 0.12
C ALA A 175 -21.79 28.91 -1.02
N ARG A 176 -22.91 28.89 -1.75
CA ARG A 176 -23.07 28.06 -2.95
C ARG A 176 -22.05 28.42 -4.04
N GLU A 177 -21.86 29.71 -4.30
CA GLU A 177 -20.88 30.21 -5.26
C GLU A 177 -19.45 29.81 -4.86
N TYR A 178 -19.12 29.88 -3.57
CA TYR A 178 -17.83 29.40 -3.07
C TYR A 178 -17.63 27.92 -3.35
N VAL A 179 -18.60 27.07 -3.04
CA VAL A 179 -18.53 25.62 -3.34
C VAL A 179 -18.44 25.37 -4.85
N SER A 180 -19.14 26.16 -5.68
CA SER A 180 -19.07 26.06 -7.14
C SER A 180 -17.67 26.32 -7.66
N ARG A 181 -17.04 27.40 -7.17
CA ARG A 181 -15.66 27.72 -7.51
C ARG A 181 -14.70 26.61 -7.06
N LEU A 182 -14.88 26.08 -5.85
CA LEU A 182 -14.05 24.96 -5.38
C LEU A 182 -14.21 23.70 -6.24
N ALA A 183 -15.41 23.41 -6.75
CA ALA A 183 -15.65 22.26 -7.61
C ALA A 183 -14.87 22.31 -8.95
N GLU A 184 -14.52 23.51 -9.39
CA GLU A 184 -13.83 23.77 -10.66
C GLU A 184 -12.34 24.01 -10.48
N GLU A 185 -11.98 24.85 -9.51
CA GLU A 185 -10.66 25.48 -9.44
C GLU A 185 -9.80 25.03 -8.26
N ASP A 186 -10.36 24.30 -7.27
CA ASP A 186 -9.57 23.93 -6.09
C ASP A 186 -8.36 23.07 -6.51
N PRO A 187 -7.14 23.32 -6.00
CA PRO A 187 -5.97 22.53 -6.38
C PRO A 187 -6.06 21.06 -5.90
N GLY A 188 -6.78 20.79 -4.81
CA GLY A 188 -7.01 19.46 -4.26
C GLY A 188 -8.12 18.71 -4.98
N GLU A 189 -7.80 17.52 -5.50
CA GLU A 189 -8.78 16.70 -6.23
C GLU A 189 -9.94 16.23 -5.36
N GLN A 190 -9.65 15.93 -4.10
CA GLN A 190 -10.62 15.38 -3.17
C GLN A 190 -11.54 16.49 -2.64
N VAL A 191 -11.03 17.70 -2.43
CA VAL A 191 -11.87 18.89 -2.20
C VAL A 191 -12.76 19.19 -3.41
N ARG A 192 -12.21 19.19 -4.65
CA ARG A 192 -13.03 19.36 -5.88
C ARG A 192 -14.14 18.32 -5.95
N THR A 193 -13.83 17.07 -5.66
CA THR A 193 -14.79 15.95 -5.71
C THR A 193 -15.88 16.12 -4.65
N ALA A 194 -15.52 16.48 -3.42
CA ALA A 194 -16.48 16.75 -2.36
C ALA A 194 -17.39 17.95 -2.70
N ALA A 195 -16.85 19.00 -3.31
CA ALA A 195 -17.61 20.16 -3.76
C ALA A 195 -18.59 19.81 -4.90
N ARG A 196 -18.14 19.04 -5.90
CA ARG A 196 -19.00 18.53 -6.98
C ARG A 196 -20.12 17.64 -6.44
N TRP A 197 -19.82 16.81 -5.45
CA TRP A 197 -20.84 15.99 -4.79
C TRP A 197 -21.89 16.83 -4.09
N ALA A 198 -21.49 17.91 -3.41
CA ALA A 198 -22.41 18.85 -2.77
C ALA A 198 -23.29 19.63 -3.76
N LEU A 199 -22.88 19.71 -5.03
CA LEU A 199 -23.58 20.40 -6.12
C LEU A 199 -24.22 19.45 -7.14
N ARG A 200 -24.24 18.15 -6.86
CA ARG A 200 -24.78 17.14 -7.78
C ARG A 200 -26.25 17.42 -8.16
N PRO A 201 -26.75 16.92 -9.30
CA PRO A 201 -28.17 17.02 -9.64
C PRO A 201 -29.07 16.51 -8.50
N GLY A 202 -30.04 17.32 -8.08
CA GLY A 202 -30.92 17.02 -6.95
C GLY A 202 -30.34 17.36 -5.57
N ALA A 203 -29.15 17.99 -5.50
CA ALA A 203 -28.61 18.52 -4.25
C ALA A 203 -29.47 19.65 -3.69
N THR A 204 -29.46 19.75 -2.37
CA THR A 204 -30.20 20.73 -1.57
C THR A 204 -29.24 21.62 -0.78
N ASP A 205 -29.77 22.64 -0.10
CA ASP A 205 -28.99 23.46 0.82
C ASP A 205 -28.31 22.60 1.92
N ASP A 206 -28.93 21.49 2.33
CA ASP A 206 -28.35 20.58 3.32
C ASP A 206 -27.07 19.90 2.82
N ASP A 207 -26.94 19.65 1.51
CA ASP A 207 -25.72 19.07 0.94
C ASP A 207 -24.56 20.07 0.94
N ILE A 208 -24.86 21.35 0.76
CA ILE A 208 -23.88 22.43 0.87
C ILE A 208 -23.50 22.61 2.35
N ALA A 209 -24.47 22.60 3.26
CA ALA A 209 -24.20 22.65 4.69
C ALA A 209 -23.32 21.48 5.15
N GLU A 210 -23.58 20.28 4.64
CA GLU A 210 -22.80 19.07 4.93
C GLU A 210 -21.36 19.17 4.43
N PHE A 211 -21.16 19.79 3.26
CA PHE A 211 -19.83 20.10 2.75
C PHE A 211 -19.04 20.98 3.73
N TYR A 212 -19.63 22.07 4.23
CA TYR A 212 -18.98 22.91 5.24
C TYR A 212 -18.84 22.21 6.60
N GLY A 213 -19.77 21.30 6.94
CA GLY A 213 -19.77 20.57 8.21
C GLY A 213 -18.65 19.54 8.33
N TYR A 214 -18.37 18.78 7.26
CA TYR A 214 -17.28 17.81 7.24
C TYR A 214 -16.75 17.45 5.85
N GLY A 215 -17.52 17.66 4.77
CA GLY A 215 -17.12 17.24 3.42
C GLY A 215 -15.82 17.89 2.95
N TRP A 216 -15.69 19.19 3.18
CA TRP A 216 -14.49 19.96 2.87
C TRP A 216 -13.28 19.48 3.66
N ALA A 217 -13.40 19.34 4.98
CA ALA A 217 -12.31 18.86 5.83
C ALA A 217 -11.89 17.42 5.48
N SER A 218 -12.85 16.58 5.07
CA SER A 218 -12.59 15.22 4.62
C SER A 218 -11.82 15.20 3.29
N GLY A 219 -12.24 16.02 2.31
CA GLY A 219 -11.51 16.21 1.05
C GLY A 219 -10.09 16.71 1.30
N ALA A 220 -9.94 17.79 2.06
CA ALA A 220 -8.64 18.39 2.39
C ALA A 220 -7.66 17.40 3.04
N THR A 221 -8.20 16.58 3.95
CA THR A 221 -7.44 15.51 4.62
C THR A 221 -6.96 14.46 3.62
N LEU A 222 -7.83 14.03 2.70
CA LEU A 222 -7.49 13.05 1.66
C LEU A 222 -6.46 13.61 0.67
N ASP A 223 -6.56 14.88 0.29
CA ASP A 223 -5.58 15.53 -0.58
C ASP A 223 -4.18 15.56 0.07
N LEU A 224 -4.10 15.92 1.36
CA LEU A 224 -2.84 15.90 2.11
C LEU A 224 -2.27 14.47 2.23
N GLU A 225 -3.10 13.48 2.53
CA GLU A 225 -2.66 12.09 2.61
C GLU A 225 -2.17 11.56 1.25
N SER A 226 -2.86 11.92 0.16
CA SER A 226 -2.46 11.56 -1.20
C SER A 226 -1.12 12.22 -1.57
N HIS A 227 -0.94 13.50 -1.22
CA HIS A 227 0.33 14.19 -1.38
C HIS A 227 1.46 13.46 -0.63
N ARG A 228 1.29 13.18 0.66
CA ARG A 228 2.29 12.48 1.48
C ARG A 228 2.65 11.10 0.92
N SER A 229 1.66 10.32 0.48
CA SER A 229 1.91 9.01 -0.11
C SER A 229 2.76 9.12 -1.37
N ARG A 230 2.37 10.01 -2.30
CA ARG A 230 3.12 10.25 -3.54
C ARG A 230 4.57 10.63 -3.25
N ILE A 231 4.78 11.57 -2.33
CA ILE A 231 6.13 12.02 -1.95
C ILE A 231 6.95 10.89 -1.35
N ALA A 232 6.38 10.10 -0.44
CA ALA A 232 7.07 8.98 0.18
C ALA A 232 7.48 7.90 -0.85
N ASP A 233 6.60 7.60 -1.81
CA ASP A 233 6.86 6.62 -2.87
C ASP A 233 7.97 7.13 -3.82
N GLU A 234 7.86 8.38 -4.27
CA GLU A 234 8.90 9.02 -5.10
C GLU A 234 10.25 9.07 -4.39
N GLU A 235 10.27 9.42 -3.11
CA GLU A 235 11.51 9.55 -2.33
C GLU A 235 12.17 8.19 -2.08
N THR A 236 11.38 7.15 -1.84
CA THR A 236 11.88 5.77 -1.76
C THR A 236 12.62 5.38 -3.04
N LEU A 237 12.04 5.68 -4.21
CA LEU A 237 12.68 5.41 -5.50
C LEU A 237 13.95 6.25 -5.70
N ARG A 238 13.96 7.52 -5.25
CA ARG A 238 15.16 8.38 -5.32
C ARG A 238 16.29 7.83 -4.46
N HIS A 239 16.00 7.35 -3.25
CA HIS A 239 17.01 6.77 -2.35
C HIS A 239 17.55 5.42 -2.85
N ASP A 240 16.71 4.55 -3.41
CA ASP A 240 17.17 3.29 -4.01
C ASP A 240 18.15 3.56 -5.16
N LYS A 241 17.77 4.48 -6.06
CA LYS A 241 18.62 4.88 -7.18
C LYS A 241 19.93 5.51 -6.70
N LEU A 242 19.89 6.40 -5.70
CA LEU A 242 21.10 6.97 -5.10
C LEU A 242 22.02 5.86 -4.57
N THR A 243 21.48 4.91 -3.79
CA THR A 243 22.24 3.79 -3.22
C THR A 243 22.95 2.99 -4.30
N ARG A 244 22.27 2.69 -5.40
CA ARG A 244 22.86 1.99 -6.55
C ARG A 244 23.96 2.81 -7.22
N LEU A 245 23.72 4.09 -7.48
CA LEU A 245 24.71 4.98 -8.12
C LEU A 245 25.97 5.15 -7.26
N LEU A 246 25.81 5.32 -5.94
CA LEU A 246 26.93 5.40 -5.01
C LEU A 246 27.79 4.14 -5.03
N ARG A 247 27.18 2.94 -5.05
CA ARG A 247 27.95 1.68 -5.17
C ARG A 247 28.78 1.65 -6.45
N VAL A 248 28.20 2.09 -7.57
CA VAL A 248 28.91 2.15 -8.85
C VAL A 248 30.06 3.16 -8.81
N ALA A 249 29.83 4.36 -8.28
CA ALA A 249 30.84 5.41 -8.19
C ALA A 249 32.03 5.01 -7.29
N VAL A 250 31.74 4.46 -6.10
CA VAL A 250 32.77 3.98 -5.18
C VAL A 250 33.56 2.82 -5.79
N ALA A 251 32.90 1.86 -6.43
CA ALA A 251 33.60 0.75 -7.09
C ALA A 251 34.48 1.22 -8.26
N ALA A 252 33.99 2.18 -9.06
CA ALA A 252 34.74 2.75 -10.18
C ALA A 252 35.97 3.54 -9.69
N GLU A 253 35.85 4.26 -8.59
CA GLU A 253 36.98 4.96 -7.96
C GLU A 253 38.03 3.98 -7.40
N GLU A 254 37.61 2.93 -6.68
CA GLU A 254 38.53 1.92 -6.17
C GLU A 254 39.27 1.18 -7.29
N ALA A 255 38.61 0.96 -8.44
CA ALA A 255 39.22 0.33 -9.61
C ALA A 255 40.41 1.12 -10.18
N ILE A 256 40.54 2.42 -9.90
CA ILE A 256 41.68 3.23 -10.34
C ILE A 256 43.01 2.68 -9.78
N LYS A 257 43.02 2.17 -8.54
CA LYS A 257 44.25 1.75 -7.83
C LYS A 257 44.97 0.56 -8.48
N GLY A 258 44.29 -0.21 -9.32
CA GLY A 258 44.84 -1.39 -10.01
C GLY A 258 44.61 -1.40 -11.51
N ALA A 259 44.20 -0.27 -12.11
CA ALA A 259 43.87 -0.21 -13.52
C ALA A 259 45.12 -0.24 -14.41
N ALA A 260 45.14 -1.17 -15.37
CA ALA A 260 46.16 -1.18 -16.43
C ALA A 260 46.10 0.08 -17.29
N ASP A 261 44.89 0.61 -17.52
CA ASP A 261 44.66 1.92 -18.12
C ASP A 261 44.06 2.88 -17.08
N ALA A 262 44.95 3.60 -16.40
CA ALA A 262 44.56 4.55 -15.36
C ALA A 262 43.81 5.77 -15.89
N ALA A 263 43.92 6.11 -17.19
CA ALA A 263 43.18 7.22 -17.78
C ALA A 263 41.72 6.81 -18.01
N GLN A 264 41.50 5.63 -18.60
CA GLN A 264 40.15 5.09 -18.80
C GLN A 264 39.44 4.82 -17.47
N ALA A 265 40.14 4.31 -16.45
CA ALA A 265 39.56 4.09 -15.13
C ALA A 265 39.11 5.40 -14.45
N ARG A 266 39.93 6.46 -14.54
CA ARG A 266 39.55 7.80 -14.04
C ARG A 266 38.33 8.36 -14.77
N ALA A 267 38.29 8.26 -16.11
CA ALA A 267 37.14 8.71 -16.89
C ALA A 267 35.86 7.94 -16.53
N ASN A 268 35.96 6.65 -16.19
CA ASN A 268 34.81 5.86 -15.72
C ASN A 268 34.34 6.31 -14.33
N ALA A 269 35.27 6.53 -13.41
CA ALA A 269 34.95 7.02 -12.07
C ALA A 269 34.34 8.42 -12.09
N GLU A 270 34.87 9.31 -12.94
CA GLU A 270 34.31 10.66 -13.16
C GLU A 270 32.86 10.58 -13.62
N ARG A 271 32.57 9.82 -14.67
CA ARG A 271 31.19 9.63 -15.17
C ARG A 271 30.26 9.04 -14.13
N ALA A 272 30.76 8.13 -13.27
CA ALA A 272 29.96 7.55 -12.21
C ALA A 272 29.61 8.58 -11.13
N TRP A 273 30.57 9.42 -10.71
CA TRP A 273 30.31 10.53 -9.79
C TRP A 273 29.44 11.63 -10.41
N GLU A 274 29.57 11.88 -11.72
CA GLU A 274 28.66 12.76 -12.48
C GLU A 274 27.22 12.25 -12.45
N ALA A 275 27.00 10.95 -12.60
CA ALA A 275 25.68 10.36 -12.50
C ALA A 275 25.07 10.51 -11.09
N VAL A 276 25.87 10.40 -10.03
CA VAL A 276 25.44 10.67 -8.64
C VAL A 276 25.04 12.14 -8.50
N ALA A 277 25.88 13.07 -8.96
CA ALA A 277 25.62 14.51 -8.89
C ALA A 277 24.34 14.88 -9.67
N GLY A 278 24.19 14.41 -10.91
CA GLY A 278 23.01 14.68 -11.73
C GLY A 278 21.72 14.16 -11.10
N HIS A 279 21.76 12.99 -10.46
CA HIS A 279 20.60 12.45 -9.72
C HIS A 279 20.28 13.28 -8.47
N ALA A 280 21.30 13.67 -7.70
CA ALA A 280 21.12 14.47 -6.49
C ALA A 280 20.59 15.89 -6.80
N ASP A 281 21.09 16.54 -7.85
CA ASP A 281 20.58 17.87 -8.27
C ASP A 281 19.12 17.79 -8.77
N ALA A 282 18.78 16.76 -9.53
CA ALA A 282 17.40 16.55 -9.96
C ALA A 282 16.45 16.33 -8.77
N ALA A 283 16.86 15.53 -7.78
CA ALA A 283 16.11 15.31 -6.55
C ALA A 283 15.96 16.61 -5.73
N ARG A 284 17.04 17.38 -5.57
CA ARG A 284 17.01 18.68 -4.90
C ARG A 284 16.03 19.65 -5.56
N LYS A 285 16.05 19.76 -6.89
CA LYS A 285 15.12 20.61 -7.66
C LYS A 285 13.67 20.19 -7.46
N ALA A 286 13.40 18.88 -7.43
CA ALA A 286 12.06 18.37 -7.12
C ALA A 286 11.61 18.80 -5.72
N TRP A 287 12.46 18.65 -4.70
CA TRP A 287 12.13 19.07 -3.34
C TRP A 287 11.94 20.59 -3.17
N LEU A 288 12.67 21.42 -3.92
CA LEU A 288 12.42 22.86 -3.96
C LEU A 288 11.05 23.21 -4.57
N ALA A 289 10.62 22.45 -5.60
CA ALA A 289 9.27 22.61 -6.15
C ALA A 289 8.19 22.20 -5.14
N GLU A 290 8.41 21.10 -4.40
CA GLU A 290 7.49 20.65 -3.36
C GLU A 290 7.42 21.64 -2.17
N GLN A 291 8.55 22.23 -1.78
CA GLN A 291 8.59 23.31 -0.80
C GLN A 291 7.69 24.49 -1.23
N ALA A 292 7.80 24.94 -2.48
CA ALA A 292 7.00 26.05 -3.00
C ALA A 292 5.50 25.71 -3.08
N ALA A 293 5.17 24.48 -3.46
CA ALA A 293 3.79 23.99 -3.48
C ALA A 293 3.19 23.92 -2.06
N ALA A 294 3.92 23.36 -1.09
CA ALA A 294 3.49 23.26 0.30
C ALA A 294 3.34 24.64 0.97
N GLU A 295 4.23 25.59 0.66
CA GLU A 295 4.09 26.98 1.12
C GLU A 295 2.82 27.64 0.57
N THR A 296 2.54 27.46 -0.72
CA THR A 296 1.33 27.99 -1.37
C THR A 296 0.08 27.43 -0.72
N GLN A 297 0.04 26.12 -0.48
CA GLN A 297 -1.06 25.47 0.24
C GLN A 297 -1.20 26.04 1.65
N SER A 298 -0.12 26.07 2.44
CA SER A 298 -0.12 26.60 3.81
C SER A 298 -0.70 28.02 3.88
N LYS A 299 -0.29 28.91 2.97
CA LYS A 299 -0.84 30.28 2.86
C LYS A 299 -2.32 30.29 2.52
N ASN A 300 -2.75 29.49 1.55
CA ASN A 300 -4.17 29.39 1.17
C ASN A 300 -5.04 28.94 2.34
N TRP A 301 -4.63 27.86 3.04
CA TRP A 301 -5.36 27.33 4.19
C TRP A 301 -5.42 28.32 5.36
N ARG A 302 -4.33 29.07 5.64
CA ARG A 302 -4.36 30.16 6.63
C ARG A 302 -5.33 31.27 6.24
N ALA A 303 -5.35 31.68 4.98
CA ALA A 303 -6.30 32.69 4.50
C ALA A 303 -7.76 32.23 4.65
N ILE A 304 -8.04 30.95 4.37
CA ILE A 304 -9.36 30.35 4.58
C ILE A 304 -9.71 30.32 6.08
N ALA A 305 -8.77 29.93 6.95
CA ALA A 305 -8.97 29.90 8.39
C ALA A 305 -9.30 31.28 8.96
N GLU A 306 -8.59 32.33 8.55
CA GLU A 306 -8.85 33.70 8.98
C GLU A 306 -10.19 34.23 8.47
N LYS A 307 -10.51 33.97 7.20
CA LYS A 307 -11.84 34.31 6.65
C LYS A 307 -12.94 33.59 7.41
N ALA A 308 -12.74 32.32 7.73
CA ALA A 308 -13.70 31.49 8.45
C ALA A 308 -13.94 31.99 9.88
N LYS A 309 -12.87 32.37 10.57
CA LYS A 309 -12.91 32.88 11.95
C LYS A 309 -13.62 34.24 12.06
N THR A 310 -13.50 35.08 11.05
CA THR A 310 -14.09 36.44 11.02
C THR A 310 -15.46 36.50 10.36
N SER A 311 -15.93 35.39 9.79
CA SER A 311 -17.21 35.33 9.10
C SER A 311 -18.39 35.42 10.06
N ALA A 312 -19.40 36.22 9.67
CA ALA A 312 -20.69 36.23 10.34
C ALA A 312 -21.55 35.01 9.99
N ASP A 313 -21.18 34.26 8.95
CA ASP A 313 -21.88 33.05 8.49
C ASP A 313 -21.49 31.84 9.35
N ASP A 314 -22.47 31.19 9.97
CA ASP A 314 -22.26 30.02 10.83
C ASP A 314 -21.70 28.81 10.08
N LEU A 315 -21.91 28.70 8.76
CA LEU A 315 -21.29 27.66 7.92
C LEU A 315 -19.78 27.77 7.92
N TRP A 316 -19.27 29.01 7.83
CA TRP A 316 -17.84 29.28 7.82
C TRP A 316 -17.17 28.95 9.16
N LYS A 317 -17.91 29.07 10.28
CA LYS A 317 -17.37 28.72 11.60
C LYS A 317 -17.01 27.23 11.70
N ASN A 318 -17.73 26.35 11.01
CA ASN A 318 -17.44 24.91 11.01
C ASN A 318 -16.09 24.56 10.36
N ILE A 319 -15.63 25.38 9.41
CA ILE A 319 -14.37 25.13 8.70
C ILE A 319 -13.17 25.83 9.32
N ALA A 320 -13.34 26.80 10.23
CA ALA A 320 -12.23 27.57 10.80
C ALA A 320 -11.16 26.69 11.49
N GLY A 321 -11.60 25.76 12.36
CA GLY A 321 -10.71 24.81 13.04
C GLY A 321 -10.00 23.86 12.08
N PRO A 322 -10.75 23.12 11.22
CA PRO A 322 -10.16 22.25 10.21
C PRO A 322 -9.22 22.99 9.23
N ALA A 323 -9.53 24.23 8.86
CA ALA A 323 -8.69 25.07 8.01
C ALA A 323 -7.34 25.35 8.65
N ALA A 324 -7.34 25.77 9.92
CA ALA A 324 -6.12 26.04 10.67
C ALA A 324 -5.27 24.78 10.81
N ALA A 325 -5.87 23.66 11.20
CA ALA A 325 -5.18 22.38 11.34
C ALA A 325 -4.56 21.89 10.01
N THR A 326 -5.27 22.08 8.90
CA THR A 326 -4.77 21.73 7.55
C THR A 326 -3.63 22.65 7.13
N GLY A 327 -3.74 23.95 7.41
CA GLY A 327 -2.65 24.92 7.17
C GLY A 327 -1.39 24.61 7.97
N ASP A 328 -1.52 24.22 9.23
CA ASP A 328 -0.40 23.78 10.07
C ASP A 328 0.23 22.50 9.54
N ALA A 329 -0.58 21.57 9.03
CA ALA A 329 -0.08 20.35 8.41
C ALA A 329 0.73 20.65 7.15
N TRP A 330 0.25 21.52 6.27
CA TRP A 330 1.01 21.97 5.09
C TRP A 330 2.28 22.73 5.45
N ALA A 331 2.27 23.52 6.52
CA ALA A 331 3.48 24.16 7.03
C ALA A 331 4.54 23.14 7.47
N LYS A 332 4.12 21.99 8.02
CA LYS A 332 5.04 20.88 8.34
C LYS A 332 5.58 20.21 7.08
N GLU A 333 4.75 20.01 6.05
CA GLU A 333 5.23 19.49 4.76
C GLU A 333 6.27 20.43 4.13
N GLN A 334 6.05 21.75 4.21
CA GLN A 334 7.02 22.74 3.75
C GLN A 334 8.36 22.61 4.49
N ALA A 335 8.33 22.47 5.82
CA ALA A 335 9.54 22.30 6.62
C ALA A 335 10.29 21.00 6.26
N GLY A 336 9.56 19.89 6.09
CA GLY A 336 10.15 18.61 5.66
C GLY A 336 10.75 18.67 4.24
N ALA A 337 10.13 19.44 3.34
CA ALA A 337 10.67 19.66 2.00
C ALA A 337 11.99 20.45 2.02
N VAL A 338 12.14 21.44 2.94
CA VAL A 338 13.40 22.16 3.15
C VAL A 338 14.51 21.22 3.61
N GLU A 339 14.22 20.37 4.60
CA GLU A 339 15.19 19.39 5.12
C GLU A 339 15.63 18.41 4.03
N SER A 340 14.68 17.92 3.23
CA SER A 340 14.95 16.99 2.13
C SER A 340 15.76 17.65 1.02
N ALA A 341 15.44 18.90 0.63
CA ALA A 341 16.24 19.65 -0.32
C ALA A 341 17.69 19.84 0.17
N ALA A 342 17.89 20.12 1.46
CA ALA A 342 19.21 20.25 2.06
C ALA A 342 19.99 18.92 2.04
N PHE A 343 19.34 17.79 2.30
CA PHE A 343 19.95 16.46 2.16
C PHE A 343 20.46 16.23 0.74
N TRP A 344 19.63 16.49 -0.27
CA TRP A 344 20.02 16.29 -1.67
C TRP A 344 21.08 17.27 -2.16
N GLN A 345 21.10 18.50 -1.64
CA GLN A 345 22.21 19.43 -1.85
C GLN A 345 23.53 18.86 -1.31
N ASN A 346 23.53 18.33 -0.08
CA ASN A 346 24.72 17.70 0.50
C ASN A 346 25.22 16.51 -0.35
N MET A 347 24.30 15.68 -0.85
CA MET A 347 24.67 14.57 -1.74
C MET A 347 25.25 15.05 -3.07
N PHE A 348 24.73 16.15 -3.63
CA PHE A 348 25.30 16.78 -4.81
C PHE A 348 26.73 17.27 -4.55
N ASP A 349 26.94 18.00 -3.45
CA ASP A 349 28.25 18.56 -3.09
C ASP A 349 29.30 17.45 -2.92
N ARG A 350 28.96 16.38 -2.20
CA ARG A 350 29.83 15.20 -2.04
C ARG A 350 30.15 14.50 -3.37
N ALA A 351 29.20 14.44 -4.28
CA ALA A 351 29.44 13.86 -5.60
C ALA A 351 30.40 14.73 -6.43
N MET A 352 30.30 16.05 -6.33
CA MET A 352 31.23 16.99 -6.97
C MET A 352 32.65 16.90 -6.37
N GLU A 353 32.77 16.72 -5.05
CA GLU A 353 34.04 16.40 -4.40
C GLU A 353 34.62 15.08 -4.92
N GLY A 354 33.77 14.07 -5.13
CA GLY A 354 34.13 12.81 -5.77
C GLY A 354 34.71 12.98 -7.16
N GLN A 355 34.05 13.77 -8.01
CA GLN A 355 34.56 14.10 -9.34
C GLN A 355 35.92 14.80 -9.29
N THR A 356 36.09 15.76 -8.38
CA THR A 356 37.36 16.49 -8.22
C THR A 356 38.48 15.54 -7.81
N ARG A 357 38.22 14.64 -6.86
CA ARG A 357 39.19 13.68 -6.34
C ARG A 357 39.69 12.69 -7.39
N VAL A 358 38.82 12.24 -8.31
CA VAL A 358 39.22 11.30 -9.37
C VAL A 358 39.94 11.97 -10.54
N LYS A 359 39.80 13.29 -10.70
CA LYS A 359 40.52 14.08 -11.70
C LYS A 359 41.99 14.32 -11.34
N GLY A 360 42.31 14.34 -10.05
CA GLY A 360 43.67 14.57 -9.54
C GLY A 360 43.89 16.00 -9.09
#